data_AF-A0A527WCC7-F1
#
_entry.id   AF-A0A527WCC7-F1
#
_cell.length_a   1.000
_cell.length_b   1.000
_cell.length_c   1.000
_cell.angle_alpha   90.00
_cell.angle_beta   90.00
_cell.angle_gamma   90.00
#
_symmetry.space_group_name_H-M   'P 1'
#
loop_
_entity.id
_entity.type
_entity.pdbx_description
1 polymer ?
#
loop_
_entity_poly.entity_id
_entity_poly.type
_entity_poly.pdbx_seq_one_letter_code
_entity_poly.pdbx_strand_id
1 'polypeptide(L)'
;MVRVLVTRPEPGASRTARRLETLGFQPVLLPLTETRALPVKSAIGADAVAVAVTSANAVRHAPKALVALLAGLPCHAVGKRTAEACRDAGFLAVTEGRGDA
;
A
#
# COMPACT_ATOMS: atom_id res chain seq x y z
N MET A 1 5.77 -31.12 8.10
CA MET A 1 5.24 -29.74 7.98
C MET A 1 6.10 -29.00 6.97
N VAL A 2 5.51 -28.42 5.92
CA VAL A 2 6.27 -27.71 4.87
C VAL A 2 6.64 -26.31 5.36
N ARG A 3 7.93 -25.94 5.24
CA ARG A 3 8.44 -24.62 5.60
C ARG A 3 8.42 -23.68 4.40
N VAL A 4 8.04 -22.43 4.63
CA VAL A 4 7.99 -21.39 3.59
C VAL A 4 8.77 -20.16 4.03
N LEU A 5 9.81 -19.80 3.27
CA LEU A 5 10.59 -18.58 3.52
C LEU A 5 9.82 -17.35 3.02
N VAL A 6 9.66 -16.34 3.86
CA VAL A 6 8.95 -15.10 3.55
C VAL A 6 9.93 -13.93 3.61
N THR A 7 10.25 -13.35 2.44
CA THR A 7 11.30 -12.33 2.29
C THR A 7 10.81 -10.90 2.11
N ARG A 8 9.49 -10.71 2.06
CA ARG A 8 8.84 -9.41 1.81
C ARG A 8 8.95 -8.46 3.02
N PRO A 9 8.85 -7.13 2.82
CA PRO A 9 8.93 -6.15 3.91
C PRO A 9 7.68 -6.20 4.81
N GLU A 10 7.82 -5.66 6.02
CA GLU A 10 6.69 -5.42 6.91
C GLU A 10 5.80 -4.24 6.44
N PRO A 11 4.50 -4.22 6.78
CA PRO A 11 3.75 -5.26 7.51
C PRO A 11 3.27 -6.43 6.63
N GLY A 12 3.76 -6.53 5.38
CA GLY A 12 3.38 -7.57 4.43
C GLY A 12 3.85 -8.96 4.87
N ALA A 13 5.04 -9.05 5.44
CA ALA A 13 5.64 -10.30 5.93
C ALA A 13 4.74 -10.96 6.99
N SER A 14 4.39 -10.21 8.04
CA SER A 14 3.50 -10.67 9.11
C SER A 14 2.09 -11.06 8.63
N ARG A 15 1.56 -10.44 7.57
CA ARG A 15 0.28 -10.88 6.98
C ARG A 15 0.40 -12.18 6.20
N THR A 16 1.48 -12.35 5.45
CA THR A 16 1.75 -13.58 4.71
C THR A 16 1.99 -14.75 5.67
N ALA A 17 2.75 -14.55 6.75
CA ALA A 17 2.98 -15.58 7.76
C ALA A 17 1.67 -16.10 8.37
N ARG A 18 0.77 -15.20 8.82
CA ARG A 18 -0.55 -15.58 9.34
C ARG A 18 -1.41 -16.37 8.36
N ARG A 19 -1.38 -15.98 7.08
CA ARG A 19 -2.08 -16.72 6.02
C ARG A 19 -1.48 -18.12 5.83
N LEU A 20 -0.16 -18.25 5.86
CA LEU A 20 0.55 -19.53 5.74
C LEU A 20 0.23 -20.46 6.92
N GLU A 21 0.22 -19.95 8.15
CA GLU A 21 -0.17 -20.70 9.34
C GLU A 21 -1.61 -21.23 9.23
N THR A 22 -2.54 -20.38 8.78
CA THR A 22 -3.94 -20.76 8.55
C THR A 22 -4.08 -21.90 7.52
N LEU A 23 -3.13 -22.00 6.58
CA LEU A 23 -3.08 -23.04 5.56
C LEU A 23 -2.26 -24.28 5.99
N GLY A 24 -1.75 -24.32 7.22
CA GLY A 24 -0.97 -25.44 7.77
C GLY A 24 0.52 -25.45 7.42
N PHE A 25 1.06 -24.35 6.87
CA PHE A 25 2.49 -24.18 6.62
C PHE A 25 3.22 -23.61 7.83
N GLN A 26 4.54 -23.80 7.89
CA GLN A 26 5.42 -23.16 8.85
C GLN A 26 6.17 -21.98 8.19
N PRO A 27 5.73 -20.72 8.38
CA PRO A 27 6.45 -19.58 7.84
C PRO A 27 7.79 -19.36 8.55
N VAL A 28 8.81 -18.97 7.79
CA VAL A 28 10.09 -18.48 8.29
C VAL A 28 10.24 -17.04 7.78
N LEU A 29 10.14 -16.06 8.68
CA LEU A 29 10.27 -14.65 8.32
C LEU A 29 11.75 -14.28 8.18
N LEU A 30 12.12 -13.76 7.01
CA LEU A 30 13.43 -13.16 6.76
C LEU A 30 13.25 -11.95 5.83
N PRO A 31 12.68 -10.82 6.29
CA PRO A 31 12.53 -9.63 5.46
C PRO A 31 13.87 -9.17 4.88
N LEU A 32 13.96 -9.11 3.54
CA LEU A 32 15.18 -8.69 2.83
C LEU A 32 15.12 -7.24 2.37
N THR A 33 13.98 -6.58 2.56
CA THR A 33 13.75 -5.19 2.18
C THR A 33 12.93 -4.49 3.26
N GLU A 34 12.98 -3.15 3.27
CA GLU A 34 12.17 -2.28 4.11
C GLU A 34 11.57 -1.16 3.24
N THR A 35 10.38 -0.68 3.59
CA THR A 35 9.82 0.52 2.96
C THR A 35 10.24 1.75 3.73
N ARG A 36 10.91 2.70 3.06
CA ARG A 36 11.28 4.00 3.63
C ARG A 36 10.60 5.13 2.89
N ALA A 37 9.99 6.04 3.65
CA ALA A 37 9.48 7.28 3.11
C ALA A 37 10.66 8.13 2.64
N LEU A 38 10.57 8.64 1.40
CA LEU A 38 11.49 9.63 0.88
C LEU A 38 10.87 11.03 1.01
N PRO A 39 11.68 12.09 1.18
CA PRO A 39 11.18 13.46 1.15
C PRO A 39 10.46 13.75 -0.17
N VAL A 40 9.18 14.11 -0.09
CA VAL A 40 8.40 14.53 -1.25
C VAL A 40 8.42 16.04 -1.32
N LYS A 41 8.81 16.61 -2.47
CA LYS A 41 8.69 18.05 -2.72
C LYS A 41 7.21 18.38 -2.92
N SER A 42 6.72 19.42 -2.24
CA SER A 42 5.31 19.83 -2.23
C SER A 42 4.80 20.39 -3.56
N ALA A 43 5.66 20.56 -4.56
CA ALA A 43 5.26 20.99 -5.90
C ALA A 43 4.61 19.83 -6.67
N ILE A 44 3.44 19.39 -6.21
CA ILE A 44 2.48 18.74 -7.09
C ILE A 44 2.07 19.80 -8.10
N GLY A 45 2.22 19.53 -9.40
CA GLY A 45 1.80 20.45 -10.44
C GLY A 45 0.34 20.81 -10.25
N ALA A 46 0.01 22.10 -10.35
CA ALA A 46 -1.36 22.61 -10.20
C ALA A 46 -2.35 21.96 -11.19
N ASP A 47 -1.83 21.30 -12.22
CA ASP A 47 -2.58 20.68 -13.31
C ASP A 47 -2.88 19.18 -13.07
N ALA A 48 -2.56 18.64 -11.88
CA ALA A 48 -2.87 17.26 -11.56
C ALA A 48 -4.40 17.04 -11.50
N VAL A 49 -4.92 16.16 -12.36
CA VAL A 49 -6.37 15.87 -12.46
C VAL A 49 -6.78 14.58 -11.75
N ALA A 50 -5.83 13.74 -11.35
CA ALA A 50 -6.07 12.46 -10.68
C ALA A 50 -4.83 11.98 -9.92
N VAL A 51 -5.02 11.00 -9.04
CA VAL A 51 -3.97 10.32 -8.27
C VAL A 51 -3.99 8.83 -8.60
N ALA A 52 -2.82 8.27 -8.92
CA ALA A 52 -2.64 6.83 -9.05
C ALA A 52 -1.86 6.29 -7.86
N VAL A 53 -2.41 5.27 -7.18
CA VAL A 53 -1.81 4.62 -6.03
C VAL A 53 -1.55 3.15 -6.35
N THR A 54 -0.27 2.80 -6.47
CA THR A 54 0.20 1.47 -6.89
C THR A 54 0.47 0.51 -5.73
N SER A 55 0.43 1.00 -4.49
CA SER A 55 0.61 0.18 -3.30
C SER A 55 -0.01 0.84 -2.09
N ALA A 56 -0.63 0.05 -1.21
CA ALA A 56 -1.06 0.53 0.10
C ALA A 56 0.07 1.17 0.91
N ASN A 57 1.34 0.79 0.66
CA ASN A 57 2.49 1.40 1.31
C ASN A 57 2.69 2.87 0.88
N ALA A 58 2.34 3.25 -0.36
CA ALA A 58 2.48 4.63 -0.81
C ALA A 58 1.66 5.58 0.08
N VAL A 59 0.41 5.21 0.37
CA VAL A 59 -0.50 6.01 1.21
C VAL A 59 -0.10 5.97 2.68
N ARG A 60 0.29 4.81 3.20
CA ARG A 60 0.74 4.67 4.61
C ARG A 60 1.95 5.54 4.95
N HIS A 61 2.81 5.77 3.97
CA HIS A 61 4.03 6.55 4.12
C HIS A 61 3.92 7.98 3.58
N ALA A 62 2.80 8.34 2.93
CA ALA A 62 2.59 9.68 2.42
C ALA A 62 2.41 10.69 3.57
N PRO A 63 2.97 11.91 3.48
CA PRO A 63 2.66 12.97 4.42
C PRO A 63 1.16 13.25 4.45
N LYS A 64 0.56 13.37 5.63
CA LYS A 64 -0.89 13.66 5.78
C LYS A 64 -1.32 14.93 5.02
N ALA A 65 -0.48 15.96 5.02
CA ALA A 65 -0.73 17.20 4.29
C ALA A 65 -0.80 16.98 2.77
N LEU A 66 0.02 16.07 2.24
CA LEU A 66 0.01 15.70 0.83
C LEU A 66 -1.30 14.99 0.47
N VAL A 67 -1.73 14.05 1.31
CA VAL A 67 -2.99 13.35 1.13
C VAL A 67 -4.17 14.32 1.19
N ALA A 68 -4.19 15.24 2.16
CA ALA A 68 -5.24 16.25 2.27
C ALA A 68 -5.33 17.17 1.04
N LEU A 69 -4.18 17.58 0.48
CA LEU A 69 -4.14 18.39 -0.74
C LEU A 69 -4.72 17.64 -1.96
N LEU A 70 -4.56 16.33 -1.99
CA LEU A 70 -4.95 15.46 -3.11
C LEU A 70 -6.31 14.77 -2.92
N ALA A 71 -6.89 14.80 -1.72
CA ALA A 71 -8.02 13.97 -1.31
C ALA A 71 -9.29 14.18 -2.17
N GLY A 72 -9.44 15.37 -2.74
CA GLY A 72 -10.55 15.73 -3.63
C GLY A 72 -10.40 15.25 -5.08
N LEU A 73 -9.20 14.84 -5.51
CA LEU A 73 -9.00 14.32 -6.86
C LEU A 73 -9.49 12.86 -6.97
N PRO A 74 -9.93 12.42 -8.17
CA PRO A 74 -10.10 11.01 -8.47
C PRO A 74 -8.86 10.20 -8.11
N CYS A 75 -9.02 9.15 -7.30
CA CYS A 75 -7.95 8.30 -6.82
C CYS A 75 -8.10 6.87 -7.39
N HIS A 76 -7.19 6.46 -8.25
CA HIS A 76 -7.14 5.12 -8.82
C HIS A 76 -6.19 4.25 -8.01
N ALA A 77 -6.72 3.23 -7.34
CA ALA A 77 -5.95 2.28 -6.56
C ALA A 77 -5.83 0.95 -7.30
N VAL A 78 -4.63 0.37 -7.38
CA VAL A 78 -4.39 -0.84 -8.19
C VAL A 78 -5.19 -2.09 -7.79
N GLY A 79 -5.70 -2.16 -6.56
CA GLY A 79 -6.53 -3.26 -6.10
C GLY A 79 -7.13 -3.00 -4.72
N LYS A 80 -8.01 -3.91 -4.29
CA LYS A 80 -8.82 -3.79 -3.05
C LYS A 80 -8.08 -3.23 -1.85
N ARG A 81 -6.94 -3.84 -1.49
CA ARG A 81 -6.15 -3.44 -0.30
C ARG A 81 -5.62 -2.01 -0.41
N THR A 82 -5.24 -1.59 -1.62
CA THR A 82 -4.77 -0.23 -1.86
C THR A 82 -5.94 0.74 -1.81
N ALA A 83 -7.09 0.36 -2.37
CA ALA A 83 -8.30 1.17 -2.34
C ALA A 83 -8.79 1.42 -0.90
N GLU A 84 -8.79 0.39 -0.06
CA GLU A 84 -9.06 0.49 1.39
C GLU A 84 -8.11 1.48 2.05
N ALA A 85 -6.79 1.34 1.82
CA ALA A 85 -5.81 2.26 2.39
C ALA A 85 -5.99 3.72 1.93
N CYS A 86 -6.41 3.95 0.68
CA CYS A 86 -6.74 5.30 0.19
C CYS A 86 -7.97 5.88 0.91
N ARG A 87 -9.03 5.09 1.09
CA ARG A 87 -10.25 5.53 1.79
C ARG A 87 -9.94 5.86 3.25
N ASP A 88 -9.20 4.98 3.94
CA ASP A 88 -8.79 5.18 5.33
C ASP A 88 -7.92 6.43 5.52
N ALA A 89 -7.17 6.82 4.49
CA ALA A 89 -6.34 8.02 4.50
C ALA A 89 -7.11 9.31 4.14
N GLY A 90 -8.35 9.21 3.67
CA GLY A 90 -9.24 10.35 3.43
C GLY A 90 -9.49 10.70 1.97
N PHE A 91 -9.08 9.89 0.98
CA PHE A 91 -9.47 10.11 -0.41
C PHE A 91 -10.98 9.93 -0.60
N LEU A 92 -11.62 10.90 -1.26
CA LEU A 92 -13.09 10.96 -1.37
C LEU A 92 -13.65 10.11 -2.52
N ALA A 93 -12.91 9.98 -3.63
CA ALA A 93 -13.35 9.28 -4.83
C ALA A 93 -12.34 8.19 -5.23
N VAL A 94 -12.48 6.98 -4.68
CA VAL A 94 -11.53 5.88 -4.91
C VAL A 94 -12.08 4.84 -5.88
N THR A 95 -11.44 4.70 -7.05
CA THR A 95 -11.66 3.60 -8.00
C THR A 95 -10.72 2.45 -7.71
N GLU A 96 -11.28 1.26 -7.54
CA GLU A 96 -10.53 0.02 -7.33
C GLU A 96 -10.21 -0.68 -8.66
N GLY A 97 -8.93 -0.97 -8.88
CA GLY A 97 -8.43 -1.77 -9.99
C GLY A 97 -8.52 -3.28 -9.73
N ARG A 98 -8.18 -4.08 -10.74
CA ARG A 98 -8.33 -5.54 -10.71
C ARG A 98 -7.35 -6.27 -9.78
N GLY A 99 -6.26 -5.61 -9.35
CA GLY A 99 -5.31 -6.17 -8.40
C GLY A 99 -4.45 -7.30 -8.94
N ASP A 100 -4.14 -7.29 -10.24
CA ASP A 100 -3.34 -8.29 -10.95
C ASP A 100 -1.83 -7.99 -11.02
N ALA A 101 -1.37 -7.01 -10.24
CA ALA A 101 0.05 -6.68 -10.04
C ALA A 101 0.73 -7.58 -8.99
#